data_AF-A0A9Y4JTE6-F1
#
_entry.id   AF-A0A9Y4JTE6-F1
#
_cell.length_a   1.000
_cell.length_b   1.000
_cell.length_c   1.000
_cell.angle_alpha   90.00
_cell.angle_beta   90.00
_cell.angle_gamma   90.00
#
_symmetry.space_group_name_H-M   'P 1'
#
loop_
_entity.id
_entity.type
_entity.pdbx_description
1 polymer ?
#
loop_
_entity_poly.entity_id
_entity_poly.type
_entity_poly.pdbx_seq_one_letter_code
_entity_poly.pdbx_strand_id
1 'polypeptide(L)' 'MEYSAYVGRCLLFFSLAILMDVIGLILFFVGVAAPLSFWDFFVFSGSVLIFLSLVFWIFWYLGNLEVPMEDFLPK' A
#
# COMPACT_ATOMS: atom_id res chain seq x y z
N MET A 1 -11.25 15.53 14.37
CA MET A 1 -9.96 15.41 13.67
C MET A 1 -10.27 14.74 12.33
N GLU A 2 -10.59 15.56 11.33
CA GLU A 2 -11.13 15.17 10.01
C GLU A 2 -10.06 14.57 9.10
N TYR A 3 -9.33 13.55 9.57
CA TYR A 3 -8.35 12.85 8.74
C TYR A 3 -9.03 11.99 7.65
N SER A 4 -10.29 11.59 7.87
CA SER A 4 -11.10 10.83 6.90
C SER A 4 -11.44 11.61 5.63
N ALA A 5 -11.42 12.94 5.65
CA ALA A 5 -11.77 13.74 4.48
C ALA A 5 -10.69 13.71 3.38
N TYR A 6 -9.42 13.51 3.76
CA TYR A 6 -8.28 13.54 2.82
C TYR A 6 -7.83 12.15 2.33
N VAL A 7 -8.17 11.09 3.06
CA VAL A 7 -7.68 9.73 2.78
C VAL A 7 -8.69 8.93 1.93
N GLY A 8 -9.73 9.57 1.44
CA GLY A 8 -10.73 8.93 0.58
C GLY A 8 -11.69 8.02 1.33
N ARG A 9 -12.82 7.71 0.69
CA ARG A 9 -13.93 6.94 1.25
C ARG A 9 -13.56 5.51 1.71
N CYS A 10 -12.37 5.01 1.37
CA CYS A 10 -11.94 3.63 1.62
C CYS A 10 -10.69 3.54 2.52
N LEU A 11 -10.78 4.12 3.72
CA LEU A 11 -9.74 4.09 4.76
C LEU A 11 -9.20 2.69 5.10
N LEU A 12 -10.04 1.66 5.01
CA LEU A 12 -9.66 0.30 5.37
C LEU A 12 -8.58 -0.25 4.43
N PHE A 13 -8.75 -0.12 3.11
CA PHE A 13 -7.77 -0.58 2.14
C PHE A 13 -6.46 0.21 2.23
N PHE A 14 -6.57 1.53 2.48
CA PHE A 14 -5.40 2.38 2.70
C PHE A 14 -4.59 1.94 3.92
N SER A 15 -5.25 1.74 5.06
CA SER A 15 -4.58 1.31 6.29
C SER A 15 -3.93 -0.05 6.11
N LEU A 16 -4.59 -0.98 5.40
CA LEU A 16 -4.07 -2.32 5.18
C LEU A 16 -2.83 -2.30 4.26
N ALA A 17 -2.86 -1.46 3.20
CA ALA A 17 -1.72 -1.25 2.31
C ALA A 17 -0.51 -0.71 3.09
N ILE A 18 -0.69 0.34 3.89
CA ILE A 18 0.40 0.90 4.71
C ILE A 18 0.95 -0.12 5.70
N LEU A 19 0.08 -0.85 6.41
CA LEU A 19 0.53 -1.86 7.37
C LEU A 19 1.37 -2.93 6.66
N MET A 20 0.95 -3.39 5.49
CA MET A 20 1.70 -4.34 4.68
C MET A 20 3.03 -3.77 4.20
N ASP A 21 3.08 -2.54 3.68
CA ASP A 21 4.34 -1.91 3.27
C ASP A 21 5.33 -1.77 4.42
N VAL A 22 4.87 -1.31 5.58
CA VAL A 22 5.73 -1.13 6.77
C VAL A 22 6.28 -2.48 7.24
N ILE A 23 5.42 -3.50 7.36
CA ILE A 23 5.86 -4.84 7.76
C ILE A 23 6.81 -5.44 6.71
N GLY A 24 6.49 -5.29 5.43
CA GLY A 24 7.30 -5.79 4.32
C GLY A 24 8.68 -5.14 4.25
N LEU A 25 8.76 -3.82 4.45
CA LEU A 25 10.02 -3.08 4.55
C LEU A 25 10.84 -3.51 5.76
N ILE A 26 10.20 -3.65 6.94
CA ILE A 26 10.90 -4.14 8.13
C ILE A 26 11.48 -5.53 7.86
N LEU A 27 10.69 -6.47 7.33
CA LEU A 27 11.18 -7.81 7.00
C LEU A 27 12.31 -7.78 5.97
N PHE A 28 12.18 -6.94 4.93
CA PHE A 28 13.22 -6.80 3.90
C PHE A 28 14.52 -6.26 4.48
N PHE A 29 14.47 -5.18 5.29
CA PHE A 29 15.65 -4.61 5.93
C PHE A 29 16.23 -5.51 7.02
N VAL A 30 15.40 -6.20 7.80
CA VAL A 30 15.84 -7.18 8.81
C VAL A 30 16.45 -8.41 8.16
N GLY A 31 15.97 -8.81 6.98
CA GLY A 31 16.73 -9.61 6.06
C GLY A 31 18.05 -8.89 5.84
N VAL A 32 18.12 -7.94 4.90
CA VAL A 32 19.38 -7.35 4.40
C VAL A 32 20.45 -7.03 5.47
N ALA A 33 20.07 -6.46 6.61
CA ALA A 33 20.99 -5.97 7.62
C ALA A 33 21.37 -6.97 8.73
N ALA A 34 20.57 -8.01 9.00
CA ALA A 34 20.84 -8.92 10.12
C ALA A 34 21.58 -10.19 9.68
N PRO A 35 22.59 -10.68 10.42
CA PRO A 35 23.31 -11.93 10.11
C PRO A 35 22.49 -13.15 10.58
N LEU A 36 21.34 -13.38 9.94
CA LEU A 36 20.46 -14.53 10.20
C LEU A 36 20.78 -15.67 9.22
N SER A 37 20.80 -16.93 9.69
CA SER A 37 21.03 -18.09 8.80
C SER A 37 19.94 -18.29 7.75
N PHE A 38 18.75 -17.71 7.95
CA PHE A 38 17.59 -17.81 7.05
C PHE A 38 17.24 -16.44 6.43
N TRP A 39 18.23 -15.58 6.28
CA TRP A 39 18.13 -14.24 5.69
C TRP A 39 17.32 -14.18 4.38
N ASP A 40 17.54 -15.15 3.49
CA ASP A 40 16.84 -15.23 2.20
C ASP A 40 15.32 -15.27 2.37
N PHE A 41 14.82 -16.00 3.37
CA PHE A 41 13.39 -16.10 3.63
C PHE A 41 12.78 -14.74 4.02
N PHE A 42 13.50 -13.93 4.80
CA PHE A 42 13.05 -12.59 5.21
C PHE A 42 13.04 -11.61 4.02
N VAL A 43 14.07 -11.67 3.18
CA VAL A 43 14.15 -10.85 1.97
C VAL A 43 13.04 -11.21 0.98
N PHE A 44 12.83 -12.50 0.71
CA PHE A 44 11.76 -12.95 -0.19
C PHE A 44 10.37 -12.64 0.36
N SER A 45 10.10 -12.97 1.62
CA SER A 45 8.78 -12.70 2.23
C SER A 45 8.50 -11.20 2.31
N GLY A 46 9.47 -10.37 2.70
CA GLY A 46 9.33 -8.91 2.72
C GLY A 46 9.02 -8.33 1.34
N SER A 47 9.74 -8.76 0.30
CA SER A 47 9.52 -8.32 -1.08
C SER A 47 8.14 -8.72 -1.60
N VAL A 48 7.71 -9.96 -1.34
CA VAL A 48 6.38 -10.45 -1.72
C VAL A 48 5.27 -9.66 -1.02
N LEU A 49 5.48 -9.31 0.25
CA LEU A 49 4.50 -8.58 1.06
C LEU A 49 4.31 -7.13 0.55
N ILE A 50 5.41 -6.45 0.20
CA ILE A 50 5.37 -5.12 -0.47
C ILE A 50 4.69 -5.23 -1.83
N PHE A 51 5.01 -6.27 -2.62
CA PHE A 51 4.37 -6.47 -3.92
C PHE A 51 2.85 -6.67 -3.80
N LEU A 52 2.41 -7.45 -2.81
CA LEU A 52 0.99 -7.69 -2.55
C LEU A 52 0.27 -6.42 -2.06
N SER A 53 0.97 -5.52 -1.36
CA SER A 53 0.44 -4.21 -0.94
C SER A 53 0.00 -3.34 -2.13
N LEU A 54 0.69 -3.43 -3.29
CA LEU A 54 0.33 -2.67 -4.48
C LEU A 54 -1.12 -2.92 -4.94
N VAL A 55 -1.64 -4.13 -4.72
CA VAL A 55 -3.03 -4.48 -5.04
C VAL A 55 -4.00 -3.62 -4.21
N PHE A 56 -3.72 -3.44 -2.92
CA PHE A 56 -4.54 -2.61 -2.03
C PHE A 56 -4.41 -1.12 -2.36
N TRP A 57 -3.23 -0.67 -2.77
CA TRP A 57 -3.03 0.69 -3.30
C TRP A 57 -3.87 0.96 -4.55
N ILE A 58 -3.93 0.01 -5.48
CA ILE A 58 -4.76 0.12 -6.69
C ILE A 58 -6.24 0.20 -6.32
N PHE A 59 -6.73 -0.68 -5.43
CA PHE A 59 -8.14 -0.64 -4.99
C PHE A 59 -8.50 0.65 -4.26
N TRP A 60 -7.60 1.15 -3.41
CA TRP A 60 -7.78 2.42 -2.74
C TRP A 60 -7.84 3.59 -3.75
N TYR A 61 -6.91 3.63 -4.71
CA TYR A 61 -6.89 4.64 -5.77
C TYR A 61 -8.16 4.59 -6.62
N LEU A 62 -8.59 3.40 -7.01
CA LEU A 62 -9.81 3.20 -7.79
C LEU A 62 -11.07 3.67 -7.05
N GLY A 63 -11.13 3.44 -5.74
CA GLY A 63 -12.23 3.91 -4.89
C GLY A 63 -12.21 5.41 -4.60
N ASN A 64 -11.10 6.08 -4.86
CA ASN A 64 -10.92 7.53 -4.67
C ASN A 64 -10.85 8.32 -5.98
N LEU A 65 -11.03 7.67 -7.14
CA LEU A 65 -11.15 8.35 -8.43
C LEU A 65 -12.49 9.09 -8.49
N GLU A 66 -12.41 10.42 -8.38
CA GLU A 66 -13.55 11.31 -8.61
C GLU A 66 -13.45 11.82 -10.06
N VAL A 67 -14.39 11.41 -10.91
CA VAL A 67 -14.41 11.85 -12.31
C VAL A 67 -15.11 13.21 -12.37
N PRO A 68 -14.43 14.30 -12.76
CA PRO A 68 -15.07 15.60 -12.90
C PRO A 68 -16.11 15.52 -14.03
N MET A 69 -17.36 15.83 -13.70
CA MET A 69 -18.48 15.82 -14.66
C MET A 69 -18.35 16.91 -15.75
N GLU A 70 -17.45 17.87 -15.56
CA GLU A 70 -17.19 18.98 -16.47
C GLU A 70 -16.53 18.53 -17.79
N ASP A 71 -15.83 17.39 -17.80
CA ASP A 71 -15.23 16.80 -19.01
C ASP A 71 -16.27 16.13 -19.95
N PHE A 72 -17.48 15.86 -19.46
CA PHE A 72 -18.56 15.29 -20.27
C PHE A 72 -19.49 16.34 -20.88
N LEU A 73 -19.29 17.63 -20.59
CA LEU A 73 -20.07 18.70 -21.22
C LEU A 73 -19.50 18.98 -22.62
N PRO A 74 -20.30 18.85 -23.71
CA PRO A 74 -19.83 19.23 -25.03
C PRO A 74 -19.53 20.74 -25.05
N LYS A 75 -18.32 21.10 -25.49
CA LYS A 75 -17.86 22.48 -25.65
C LYS A 75 -18.52 23.16 -26.85
#